data_AF-A0A3D4FZG0-F1
#
_entry.id   AF-A0A3D4FZG0-F1
#
_cell.length_a   1.000
_cell.length_b   1.000
_cell.length_c   1.000
_cell.angle_alpha   90.00
_cell.angle_beta   90.00
_cell.angle_gamma   90.00
#
_symmetry.space_group_name_H-M   'P 1'
#
loop_
_entity.id
_entity.type
_entity.pdbx_description
1 polymer ?
#
loop_
_entity_poly.entity_id
_entity_poly.type
_entity_poly.pdbx_seq_one_letter_code
_entity_poly.pdbx_strand_id
1 'polypeptide(L)'
;MLLFPTLQEIKMSDVAPDMQEIMTNFMSVMHAPTVPAVDIAPDLAPRIAEFGLENNCRQLADEGYTVVQDVAPPEFFARLRKTILEKANPYGSLLADKDPVFAEAALNPKLGALAEFSVGGGFLLSIEATTVREPNEPSLDIDLHADQAWVPAPFPEHNLFLTCCWATDDFTLESGATMVVPGSHRHRRMPTMEEVAEK
;
A
#
# COMPACT_ATOMS: atom_id res chain seq x y z
N MET A 1 5.69 -38.97 -23.92
CA MET A 1 6.82 -38.14 -24.36
C MET A 1 6.25 -36.75 -24.64
N LEU A 2 6.23 -35.89 -23.62
CA LEU A 2 5.70 -34.53 -23.72
C LEU A 2 6.83 -33.62 -24.23
N LEU A 3 6.66 -33.09 -25.42
CA LEU A 3 7.55 -32.10 -26.03
C LEU A 3 7.31 -30.76 -25.32
N PHE A 4 8.23 -30.37 -24.44
CA PHE A 4 8.33 -28.99 -24.01
C PHE A 4 8.81 -28.16 -25.20
N PRO A 5 8.17 -27.02 -25.55
CA PRO A 5 8.76 -26.11 -26.50
C PRO A 5 10.08 -25.60 -25.91
N THR A 6 11.14 -25.68 -26.69
CA THR A 6 12.45 -25.12 -26.38
C THR A 6 12.29 -23.66 -25.98
N LEU A 7 12.81 -23.29 -24.80
CA LEU A 7 13.07 -21.91 -24.43
C LEU A 7 13.84 -21.27 -25.58
N GLN A 8 13.20 -20.39 -26.35
CA GLN A 8 13.94 -19.51 -27.25
C GLN A 8 14.94 -18.74 -26.37
N GLU A 9 16.22 -18.79 -26.73
CA GLU A 9 17.23 -17.92 -26.15
C GLU A 9 16.76 -16.47 -26.34
N ILE A 10 16.24 -15.88 -25.27
CA ILE A 10 15.99 -14.45 -25.22
C ILE A 10 17.37 -13.80 -25.30
N LYS A 11 17.71 -13.20 -26.44
CA LYS A 11 18.98 -12.49 -26.56
C LYS A 11 18.90 -11.24 -25.70
N MET A 12 20.00 -10.88 -25.06
CA MET A 12 20.06 -9.66 -24.24
C MET A 12 19.73 -8.40 -25.07
N SER A 13 19.93 -8.44 -26.40
CA SER A 13 19.50 -7.41 -27.35
C SER A 13 17.98 -7.28 -27.51
N ASP A 14 17.22 -8.31 -27.16
CA ASP A 14 15.76 -8.36 -27.31
C ASP A 14 15.05 -7.84 -26.04
N VAL A 15 15.82 -7.60 -24.97
CA VAL A 15 15.36 -7.12 -23.64
C VAL A 15 16.08 -5.84 -23.23
N ALA A 16 17.18 -5.46 -23.89
CA ALA A 16 17.88 -4.22 -23.58
C ALA A 16 16.96 -3.04 -23.93
N PRO A 17 16.53 -2.25 -22.94
CA PRO A 17 15.75 -1.06 -23.23
C PRO A 17 16.59 -0.12 -24.09
N ASP A 18 15.92 0.63 -24.97
CA ASP A 18 16.59 1.61 -25.82
C ASP A 18 17.36 2.58 -24.92
N MET A 19 18.65 2.83 -25.22
CA MET A 19 19.45 3.78 -24.45
C MET A 19 18.76 5.15 -24.40
N GLN A 20 18.01 5.52 -25.45
CA GLN A 20 17.25 6.76 -25.45
C GLN A 20 16.08 6.72 -24.46
N GLU A 21 15.39 5.59 -24.34
CA GLU A 21 14.35 5.36 -23.34
C GLU A 21 14.93 5.38 -21.92
N ILE A 22 16.05 4.67 -21.68
CA ILE A 22 16.76 4.68 -20.39
C ILE A 22 17.13 6.10 -20.00
N MET A 23 17.75 6.85 -20.91
CA MET A 23 18.16 8.23 -20.63
C MET A 23 16.95 9.15 -20.42
N THR A 24 15.85 8.93 -21.15
CA THR A 24 14.61 9.70 -20.94
C THR A 24 14.02 9.45 -19.55
N ASN A 25 13.90 8.18 -19.15
CA ASN A 25 13.39 7.79 -17.83
C ASN A 25 14.34 8.22 -16.70
N PHE A 26 15.65 8.15 -16.91
CA PHE A 26 16.63 8.60 -15.91
C PHE A 26 16.58 10.12 -15.74
N MET A 27 16.49 10.86 -16.85
CA MET A 27 16.44 12.33 -16.79
C MET A 27 15.15 12.85 -16.16
N SER A 28 14.01 12.16 -16.31
CA SER A 28 12.78 12.57 -15.64
C SER A 28 12.89 12.46 -14.11
N VAL A 29 13.56 11.42 -13.59
CA VAL A 29 13.78 11.24 -12.15
C VAL A 29 14.79 12.26 -11.61
N MET A 30 15.89 12.53 -12.32
CA MET A 30 16.93 13.47 -11.89
C MET A 30 16.44 14.92 -11.76
N HIS A 31 15.40 15.28 -12.51
CA HIS A 31 14.83 16.63 -12.52
C HIS A 31 13.43 16.67 -11.89
N ALA A 32 13.00 15.59 -11.24
CA ALA A 32 11.74 15.58 -10.52
C ALA A 32 11.78 16.64 -9.41
N PRO A 33 10.75 17.50 -9.31
CA PRO A 33 10.70 18.51 -8.26
C PRO A 33 10.68 17.83 -6.89
N THR A 34 11.60 18.25 -6.01
CA THR A 34 11.53 17.87 -4.60
C THR A 34 10.54 18.79 -3.90
N VAL A 35 9.42 18.24 -3.45
CA VAL A 35 8.41 18.96 -2.68
C VAL A 35 8.47 18.58 -1.20
N PRO A 36 7.97 19.43 -0.29
CA PRO A 36 7.76 19.05 1.10
C PRO A 36 6.92 17.77 1.24
N ALA A 37 7.14 17.03 2.34
CA ALA A 37 6.57 15.70 2.56
C ALA A 37 5.04 15.59 2.49
N VAL A 38 4.33 16.70 2.69
CA VAL A 38 2.86 16.76 2.72
C VAL A 38 2.28 17.52 1.52
N ASP A 39 3.14 17.99 0.61
CA ASP A 39 2.73 18.72 -0.58
C ASP A 39 2.52 17.76 -1.75
N ILE A 40 1.48 18.01 -2.54
CA ILE A 40 1.24 17.25 -3.77
C ILE A 40 2.22 17.74 -4.84
N ALA A 41 3.08 16.85 -5.33
CA ALA A 41 4.03 17.16 -6.36
C ALA A 41 3.33 17.62 -7.67
N PRO A 42 3.87 18.61 -8.41
CA PRO A 42 3.22 19.14 -9.62
C PRO A 42 2.93 18.10 -10.72
N ASP A 43 3.79 17.09 -10.83
CA ASP A 43 3.68 15.96 -11.75
C ASP A 43 2.66 14.90 -11.28
N LEU A 44 2.48 14.75 -9.96
CA LEU A 44 1.46 13.88 -9.37
C LEU A 44 0.07 14.52 -9.37
N ALA A 45 -0.02 15.86 -9.26
CA ALA A 45 -1.27 16.59 -9.10
C ALA A 45 -2.38 16.25 -10.12
N PRO A 46 -2.09 16.05 -11.43
CA PRO A 46 -3.12 15.65 -12.40
C PRO A 46 -3.78 14.30 -12.07
N ARG A 47 -3.00 13.31 -11.61
CA ARG A 47 -3.52 11.99 -11.22
C ARG A 47 -4.35 12.06 -9.94
N ILE A 48 -3.93 12.87 -8.97
CA ILE A 48 -4.71 13.12 -7.75
C ILE A 48 -6.07 13.72 -8.10
N ALA A 49 -6.09 14.72 -8.98
CA ALA A 49 -7.33 15.37 -9.40
C ALA A 49 -8.23 14.44 -10.24
N GLU A 50 -7.66 13.67 -11.17
CA GLU A 50 -8.39 12.67 -11.95
C GLU A 50 -9.11 11.64 -11.06
N PHE A 51 -8.45 11.22 -9.98
CA PHE A 51 -9.01 10.25 -9.03
C PHE A 51 -9.82 10.89 -7.89
N GLY A 52 -9.86 12.22 -7.79
CA GLY A 52 -10.56 12.95 -6.71
C GLY A 52 -9.96 12.70 -5.33
N LEU A 53 -8.64 12.58 -5.23
CA LEU A 53 -7.91 12.16 -4.02
C LEU A 53 -7.38 13.34 -3.18
N GLU A 54 -7.69 14.59 -3.50
CA GLU A 54 -7.15 15.77 -2.80
C GLU A 54 -7.50 15.75 -1.30
N ASN A 55 -8.73 15.35 -0.98
CA ASN A 55 -9.15 15.21 0.41
C ASN A 55 -8.44 14.04 1.12
N ASN A 56 -8.15 12.96 0.39
CA ASN A 56 -7.40 11.83 0.93
C ASN A 56 -5.96 12.22 1.24
N CYS A 57 -5.29 12.96 0.34
CA CYS A 57 -3.97 13.54 0.58
C CYS A 57 -3.96 14.44 1.82
N ARG A 58 -4.95 15.34 1.93
CA ARG A 58 -5.10 16.23 3.11
C ARG A 58 -5.30 15.44 4.40
N GLN A 59 -6.16 14.43 4.40
CA GLN A 59 -6.39 13.59 5.58
C GLN A 59 -5.13 12.80 5.97
N LEU A 60 -4.40 12.23 5.01
CA LEU A 60 -3.12 11.58 5.30
C LEU A 60 -2.12 12.54 5.94
N ALA A 61 -2.01 13.77 5.44
CA ALA A 61 -1.14 14.78 6.02
C ALA A 61 -1.58 15.20 7.44
N ASP A 62 -2.87 15.49 7.61
CA ASP A 62 -3.40 16.07 8.84
C ASP A 62 -3.55 15.03 9.96
N GLU A 63 -4.15 13.88 9.61
CA GLU A 63 -4.62 12.83 10.53
C GLU A 63 -3.77 11.56 10.50
N GLY A 64 -2.88 11.40 9.53
CA GLY A 64 -2.02 10.21 9.40
C GLY A 64 -2.73 8.99 8.81
N TYR A 65 -4.01 9.10 8.45
CA TYR A 65 -4.78 8.05 7.79
C TYR A 65 -5.88 8.65 6.91
N THR A 66 -6.43 7.84 6.00
CA THR A 66 -7.61 8.20 5.20
C THR A 66 -8.39 6.95 4.81
N VAL A 67 -9.63 7.14 4.34
CA VAL A 67 -10.46 6.07 3.79
C VAL A 67 -10.81 6.44 2.35
N VAL A 68 -10.42 5.56 1.41
CA VAL A 68 -10.73 5.72 -0.01
C VAL A 68 -11.98 4.91 -0.33
N GLN A 69 -13.08 5.60 -0.62
CA GLN A 69 -14.31 4.96 -1.08
C GLN A 69 -14.25 4.70 -2.59
N ASP A 70 -15.03 3.72 -3.07
CA ASP A 70 -15.13 3.38 -4.49
C ASP A 70 -13.78 3.22 -5.19
N VAL A 71 -12.81 2.60 -4.50
CA VAL A 71 -11.44 2.43 -5.00
C VAL A 71 -11.35 1.41 -6.15
N ALA A 72 -12.32 0.50 -6.22
CA ALA A 72 -12.51 -0.49 -7.27
C ALA A 72 -14.01 -0.86 -7.38
N PRO A 73 -14.44 -1.44 -8.51
CA PRO A 73 -15.82 -1.91 -8.66
C PRO A 73 -16.18 -3.07 -7.69
N PRO A 74 -17.47 -3.26 -7.31
CA PRO A 74 -17.88 -4.31 -6.38
C PRO A 74 -17.47 -5.73 -6.81
N GLU A 75 -17.44 -6.02 -8.11
CA GLU A 75 -17.01 -7.31 -8.65
C GLU A 75 -15.52 -7.61 -8.37
N PHE A 76 -14.69 -6.57 -8.26
CA PHE A 76 -13.30 -6.73 -7.84
C PHE A 76 -13.23 -7.19 -6.38
N PHE A 77 -13.97 -6.53 -5.48
CA PHE A 77 -14.04 -6.93 -4.07
C PHE A 77 -14.54 -8.36 -3.89
N ALA A 78 -15.57 -8.75 -4.65
CA ALA A 78 -16.10 -10.12 -4.62
C ALA A 78 -15.04 -11.15 -5.07
N ARG A 79 -14.29 -10.87 -6.14
CA ARG A 79 -13.18 -11.73 -6.59
C ARG A 79 -12.07 -11.79 -5.56
N LEU A 80 -11.59 -10.65 -5.07
CA LEU A 80 -10.51 -10.56 -4.09
C LEU A 80 -10.86 -11.34 -2.83
N ARG A 81 -12.06 -11.10 -2.26
CA ARG A 81 -12.56 -11.83 -1.08
C ARG A 81 -12.60 -13.33 -1.31
N LYS A 82 -13.18 -13.77 -2.43
CA LYS A 82 -13.26 -15.20 -2.78
C LYS A 82 -11.86 -15.83 -2.83
N THR A 83 -10.92 -15.18 -3.52
CA THR A 83 -9.55 -15.69 -3.66
C THR A 83 -8.81 -15.74 -2.33
N ILE A 84 -9.00 -14.75 -1.45
CA ILE A 84 -8.43 -14.76 -0.09
C ILE A 84 -8.90 -16.00 0.67
N LEU A 85 -10.22 -16.26 0.67
CA LEU A 85 -10.78 -17.42 1.38
C LEU A 85 -10.33 -18.76 0.81
N GLU A 86 -10.16 -18.87 -0.52
CA GLU A 86 -9.76 -20.10 -1.19
C GLU A 86 -8.26 -20.39 -1.09
N LYS A 87 -7.41 -19.36 -1.11
CA LYS A 87 -5.96 -19.50 -1.33
C LYS A 87 -5.06 -18.91 -0.24
N ALA A 88 -5.62 -18.16 0.71
CA ALA A 88 -4.84 -17.38 1.68
C ALA A 88 -5.46 -17.33 3.10
N ASN A 89 -6.43 -18.19 3.39
CA ASN A 89 -7.06 -18.33 4.71
C ASN A 89 -6.22 -19.23 5.64
N PRO A 90 -6.03 -18.91 6.94
CA PRO A 90 -6.39 -17.64 7.61
C PRO A 90 -5.33 -16.56 7.49
N TYR A 91 -4.13 -16.92 7.08
CA TYR A 91 -3.03 -15.99 6.87
C TYR A 91 -2.38 -16.25 5.52
N GLY A 92 -2.15 -15.19 4.77
CA GLY A 92 -1.44 -15.24 3.51
C GLY A 92 -0.28 -14.25 3.48
N SER A 93 0.86 -14.71 3.00
CA SER A 93 2.01 -13.89 2.59
C SER A 93 2.44 -14.32 1.18
N LEU A 94 3.28 -13.51 0.53
CA LEU A 94 3.80 -13.76 -0.83
C LEU A 94 2.64 -14.07 -1.80
N LEU A 95 1.73 -13.12 -1.99
CA LEU A 95 0.44 -13.37 -2.65
C LEU A 95 0.50 -13.28 -4.19
N ALA A 96 1.50 -12.59 -4.73
CA ALA A 96 1.61 -12.31 -6.16
C ALA A 96 1.61 -13.55 -7.08
N ASP A 97 2.08 -14.71 -6.61
CA ASP A 97 2.10 -15.97 -7.37
C ASP A 97 0.83 -16.82 -7.20
N LYS A 98 -0.04 -16.47 -6.24
CA LYS A 98 -1.24 -17.26 -5.90
C LYS A 98 -2.41 -16.98 -6.83
N ASP A 99 -2.57 -15.73 -7.24
CA ASP A 99 -3.62 -15.29 -8.15
C ASP A 99 -3.35 -13.88 -8.72
N PRO A 100 -3.66 -13.61 -10.00
CA PRO A 100 -3.53 -12.27 -10.59
C PRO A 100 -4.29 -11.17 -9.87
N VAL A 101 -5.37 -11.48 -9.12
CA VAL A 101 -6.14 -10.46 -8.39
C VAL A 101 -5.32 -9.74 -7.32
N PHE A 102 -4.29 -10.39 -6.76
CA PHE A 102 -3.39 -9.77 -5.78
C PHE A 102 -2.49 -8.73 -6.43
N ALA A 103 -1.92 -9.05 -7.60
CA ALA A 103 -1.21 -8.07 -8.41
C ALA A 103 -2.12 -6.91 -8.86
N GLU A 104 -3.37 -7.19 -9.23
CA GLU A 104 -4.39 -6.18 -9.55
C GLU A 104 -4.67 -5.26 -8.35
N ALA A 105 -4.75 -5.81 -7.13
CA ALA A 105 -4.93 -5.05 -5.88
C ALA A 105 -3.73 -4.17 -5.56
N ALA A 106 -2.51 -4.72 -5.64
CA ALA A 106 -1.27 -4.03 -5.35
C ALA A 106 -0.97 -2.91 -6.35
N LEU A 107 -1.38 -3.07 -7.61
CA LEU A 107 -1.18 -2.09 -8.69
C LEU A 107 -2.37 -1.15 -8.90
N ASN A 108 -3.32 -1.08 -7.95
CA ASN A 108 -4.47 -0.18 -8.07
C ASN A 108 -3.99 1.29 -8.24
N PRO A 109 -4.46 2.01 -9.27
CA PRO A 109 -3.90 3.31 -9.64
C PRO A 109 -4.17 4.40 -8.59
N LYS A 110 -5.29 4.32 -7.85
CA LYS A 110 -5.60 5.26 -6.75
C LYS A 110 -4.66 5.03 -5.57
N LEU A 111 -4.43 3.77 -5.19
CA LEU A 111 -3.48 3.44 -4.13
C LEU A 111 -2.04 3.80 -4.52
N GLY A 112 -1.65 3.57 -5.77
CA GLY A 112 -0.34 3.97 -6.28
C GLY A 112 -0.13 5.49 -6.22
N ALA A 113 -1.17 6.29 -6.52
CA ALA A 113 -1.08 7.75 -6.41
C ALA A 113 -0.94 8.21 -4.95
N LEU A 114 -1.64 7.57 -4.00
CA LEU A 114 -1.48 7.85 -2.57
C LEU A 114 -0.13 7.38 -2.01
N ALA A 115 0.41 6.25 -2.50
CA ALA A 115 1.74 5.78 -2.15
C ALA A 115 2.81 6.77 -2.61
N GLU A 116 2.73 7.23 -3.85
CA GLU A 116 3.61 8.26 -4.40
C GLU A 116 3.54 9.56 -3.61
N PHE A 117 2.33 10.01 -3.25
CA PHE A 117 2.14 11.17 -2.37
C PHE A 117 2.77 10.98 -0.98
N SER A 118 2.60 9.81 -0.37
CA SER A 118 3.01 9.55 1.02
C SER A 118 4.51 9.31 1.16
N VAL A 119 5.06 8.38 0.39
CA VAL A 119 6.44 7.88 0.55
C VAL A 119 7.35 8.21 -0.65
N GLY A 120 6.84 8.96 -1.63
CA GLY A 120 7.57 9.42 -2.82
C GLY A 120 7.47 8.46 -4.02
N GLY A 121 7.72 8.96 -5.23
CA GLY A 121 7.55 8.20 -6.50
C GLY A 121 8.50 7.03 -6.74
N GLY A 122 9.51 6.86 -5.88
CA GLY A 122 10.40 5.70 -5.89
C GLY A 122 9.93 4.55 -5.01
N PHE A 123 8.67 4.56 -4.55
CA PHE A 123 8.15 3.57 -3.61
C PHE A 123 8.21 2.15 -4.14
N LEU A 124 8.36 1.20 -3.22
CA LEU A 124 8.35 -0.23 -3.50
C LEU A 124 7.31 -0.92 -2.62
N LEU A 125 6.64 -1.93 -3.18
CA LEU A 125 5.81 -2.83 -2.39
C LEU A 125 6.70 -3.65 -1.46
N SER A 126 6.58 -3.44 -0.15
CA SER A 126 7.36 -4.18 0.85
C SER A 126 6.80 -5.58 1.08
N ILE A 127 5.51 -5.66 1.47
CA ILE A 127 4.82 -6.90 1.79
C ILE A 127 3.38 -6.76 1.31
N GLU A 128 2.85 -7.85 0.77
CA GLU A 128 1.41 -8.04 0.56
C GLU A 128 0.98 -9.22 1.43
N ALA A 129 0.02 -8.97 2.32
CA ALA A 129 -0.45 -9.96 3.27
C ALA A 129 -1.97 -9.91 3.42
N THR A 130 -2.55 -11.03 3.83
CA THR A 130 -3.98 -11.18 4.08
C THR A 130 -4.19 -11.84 5.43
N THR A 131 -5.29 -11.47 6.09
CA THR A 131 -5.72 -12.06 7.35
C THR A 131 -7.23 -12.22 7.30
N VAL A 132 -7.69 -13.42 7.61
CA VAL A 132 -9.11 -13.75 7.79
C VAL A 132 -9.34 -13.95 9.27
N ARG A 133 -10.27 -13.17 9.85
CA ARG A 133 -10.66 -13.30 11.25
C ARG A 133 -11.87 -14.21 11.35
N GLU A 134 -11.80 -15.19 12.24
CA GLU A 134 -12.97 -16.04 12.51
C GLU A 134 -13.97 -15.33 13.44
N PRO A 135 -15.28 -15.63 13.34
CA PRO A 135 -16.27 -15.07 14.24
C PRO A 135 -15.96 -15.38 15.71
N ASN A 136 -16.06 -14.37 16.57
CA ASN A 136 -15.77 -14.46 18.01
C ASN A 136 -14.31 -14.79 18.35
N GLU A 137 -13.40 -14.75 17.37
CA GLU A 137 -11.98 -14.73 17.69
C GLU A 137 -11.67 -13.38 18.34
N PRO A 138 -11.04 -13.35 19.53
CA PRO A 138 -10.61 -12.08 20.10
C PRO A 138 -9.74 -11.36 19.07
N SER A 139 -9.75 -10.03 19.09
CA SER A 139 -8.73 -9.26 18.40
C SER A 139 -7.38 -9.86 18.78
N LEU A 140 -6.69 -10.57 17.85
CA LEU A 140 -5.28 -10.95 18.04
C LEU A 140 -4.61 -9.75 18.68
N ASP A 141 -3.90 -9.97 19.80
CA ASP A 141 -3.28 -8.96 20.68
C ASP A 141 -2.23 -8.13 19.92
N ILE A 142 -2.66 -7.44 18.88
CA ILE A 142 -1.92 -6.46 18.13
C ILE A 142 -2.15 -5.17 18.90
N ASP A 143 -1.27 -4.95 19.88
CA ASP A 143 -1.25 -3.79 20.74
C ASP A 143 -1.10 -2.49 19.95
N LEU A 144 -1.19 -1.33 20.64
CA LEU A 144 -1.01 -0.04 19.96
C LEU A 144 0.40 -0.01 19.40
N HIS A 145 0.55 0.22 18.11
CA HIS A 145 1.85 0.25 17.47
C HIS A 145 1.84 1.16 16.24
N ALA A 146 3.03 1.42 15.74
CA ALA A 146 3.27 1.92 14.40
C ALA A 146 4.04 0.85 13.62
N ASP A 147 3.70 0.64 12.35
CA ASP A 147 4.31 -0.42 11.53
C ASP A 147 5.83 -0.25 11.36
N GLN A 148 6.32 0.98 11.44
CA GLN A 148 7.73 1.33 11.29
C GLN A 148 8.56 1.20 12.58
N ALA A 149 8.24 0.24 13.44
CA ALA A 149 8.86 0.04 14.76
C ALA A 149 10.38 -0.18 14.72
N TRP A 150 10.94 -0.51 13.57
CA TRP A 150 12.38 -0.82 13.39
C TRP A 150 13.19 0.43 13.03
N VAL A 151 12.53 1.56 12.80
CA VAL A 151 13.15 2.86 12.53
C VAL A 151 13.41 3.56 13.87
N PRO A 152 14.64 4.05 14.13
CA PRO A 152 14.92 4.81 15.33
C PRO A 152 14.05 6.06 15.45
N ALA A 153 13.57 6.35 16.66
CA ALA A 153 12.93 7.63 16.94
C ALA A 153 13.98 8.78 16.99
N PRO A 154 13.62 10.02 16.58
CA PRO A 154 12.33 10.38 16.00
C PRO A 154 12.19 9.85 14.57
N PHE A 155 11.02 9.32 14.24
CA PHE A 155 10.65 8.97 12.86
C PHE A 155 10.84 10.19 11.95
N PRO A 156 11.21 10.04 10.66
CA PRO A 156 11.34 11.18 9.76
C PRO A 156 10.04 11.97 9.61
N GLU A 157 10.15 13.21 9.13
CA GLU A 157 8.97 14.05 8.83
C GLU A 157 8.23 13.55 7.59
N HIS A 158 8.96 13.00 6.61
CA HIS A 158 8.37 12.25 5.50
C HIS A 158 8.03 10.83 5.93
N ASN A 159 6.93 10.29 5.39
CA ASN A 159 6.59 8.90 5.66
C ASN A 159 7.60 7.98 4.99
N LEU A 160 8.01 6.93 5.71
CA LEU A 160 8.82 5.85 5.16
C LEU A 160 7.96 4.67 4.70
N PHE A 161 6.75 4.56 5.24
CA PHE A 161 5.82 3.46 4.98
C PHE A 161 4.41 4.03 4.76
N LEU A 162 3.67 3.39 3.86
CA LEU A 162 2.23 3.55 3.74
C LEU A 162 1.62 2.15 3.75
N THR A 163 0.69 1.91 4.68
CA THR A 163 -0.08 0.68 4.75
C THR A 163 -1.43 0.90 4.10
N CYS A 164 -1.72 0.12 3.05
CA CYS A 164 -3.01 0.11 2.37
C CYS A 164 -3.78 -1.14 2.76
N CYS A 165 -4.93 -0.99 3.41
CA CYS A 165 -5.78 -2.10 3.81
C CYS A 165 -7.02 -2.20 2.91
N TRP A 166 -7.23 -3.37 2.32
CA TRP A 166 -8.46 -3.68 1.58
C TRP A 166 -9.51 -4.25 2.54
N ALA A 167 -10.60 -3.52 2.75
CA ALA A 167 -11.78 -4.03 3.46
C ALA A 167 -12.59 -4.94 2.52
N THR A 168 -12.31 -6.24 2.54
CA THR A 168 -12.97 -7.24 1.67
C THR A 168 -14.22 -7.86 2.27
N ASP A 169 -14.58 -7.45 3.48
CA ASP A 169 -15.82 -7.81 4.19
C ASP A 169 -16.22 -6.60 5.06
N ASP A 170 -17.35 -6.69 5.76
CA ASP A 170 -17.83 -5.60 6.61
C ASP A 170 -16.81 -5.25 7.71
N PHE A 171 -16.23 -4.05 7.61
CA PHE A 171 -15.38 -3.45 8.65
C PHE A 171 -16.28 -2.68 9.62
N THR A 172 -16.69 -3.33 10.71
CA THR A 172 -17.41 -2.72 11.83
C THR A 172 -16.64 -2.88 13.14
N LEU A 173 -17.09 -2.19 14.18
CA LEU A 173 -16.51 -2.36 15.52
C LEU A 173 -16.63 -3.81 15.99
N GLU A 174 -17.78 -4.43 15.75
CA GLU A 174 -18.12 -5.78 16.17
C GLU A 174 -17.34 -6.85 15.40
N SER A 175 -17.02 -6.61 14.12
CA SER A 175 -16.25 -7.54 13.29
C SER A 175 -14.72 -7.36 13.43
N GLY A 176 -14.27 -6.41 14.25
CA GLY A 176 -12.86 -6.18 14.51
C GLY A 176 -12.15 -5.35 13.43
N ALA A 177 -12.81 -4.32 12.91
CA ALA A 177 -12.20 -3.36 12.00
C ALA A 177 -10.91 -2.76 12.57
N THR A 178 -9.96 -2.45 11.68
CA THR A 178 -8.73 -1.75 12.06
C THR A 178 -9.06 -0.44 12.76
N MET A 179 -8.54 -0.28 13.99
CA MET A 179 -8.64 0.96 14.75
C MET A 179 -7.39 1.81 14.52
N VAL A 180 -7.59 3.12 14.46
CA VAL A 180 -6.52 4.11 14.26
C VAL A 180 -6.61 5.21 15.31
N VAL A 181 -5.49 5.84 15.63
CA VAL A 181 -5.43 7.04 16.49
C VAL A 181 -5.09 8.24 15.60
N PRO A 182 -6.09 9.08 15.23
CA PRO A 182 -5.87 10.23 14.36
C PRO A 182 -4.80 11.18 14.90
N GLY A 183 -3.92 11.65 14.03
CA GLY A 183 -2.85 12.61 14.36
C GLY A 183 -1.66 12.03 15.13
N SER A 184 -1.70 10.74 15.51
CA SER A 184 -0.63 10.10 16.31
C SER A 184 0.72 10.02 15.59
N HIS A 185 0.75 10.06 14.26
CA HIS A 185 1.97 10.10 13.44
C HIS A 185 2.86 11.31 13.78
N ARG A 186 2.25 12.42 14.24
CA ARG A 186 2.97 13.65 14.64
C ARG A 186 3.86 13.46 15.86
N HIS A 187 3.63 12.43 16.67
CA HIS A 187 4.52 12.11 17.79
C HIS A 187 5.90 11.63 17.32
N ARG A 188 5.99 11.08 16.09
CA ARG A 188 7.25 10.63 15.47
C ARG A 188 8.02 9.62 16.34
N ARG A 189 7.30 8.74 17.03
CA ARG A 189 7.83 7.68 17.90
C ARG A 189 6.83 6.54 17.99
N MET A 190 7.27 5.43 18.57
CA MET A 190 6.34 4.40 19.03
C MET A 190 5.41 4.94 20.13
N PRO A 191 4.20 4.38 20.27
CA PRO A 191 3.37 4.62 21.44
C PRO A 191 4.11 4.19 22.72
N THR A 192 3.86 4.90 23.81
CA THR A 192 4.36 4.56 25.13
C THR A 192 3.57 3.39 25.71
N MET A 193 4.12 2.72 26.72
CA MET A 193 3.40 1.65 27.42
C MET A 193 2.14 2.17 28.15
N GLU A 194 2.10 3.44 28.54
CA GLU A 194 0.92 4.08 29.11
C GLU A 194 -0.17 4.25 28.05
N GLU A 195 0.17 4.81 26.88
CA GLU A 195 -0.74 4.93 25.72
C GLU A 195 -1.27 3.56 25.24
N VAL A 196 -0.45 2.51 25.33
CA VAL A 196 -0.88 1.12 25.02
C VAL A 196 -1.90 0.60 26.04
N ALA A 197 -1.71 0.92 27.32
CA ALA A 197 -2.56 0.44 28.41
C ALA A 197 -3.91 1.18 28.52
N GLU A 198 -4.03 2.38 27.94
CA GLU A 198 -5.26 3.20 27.92
C GLU A 198 -6.29 2.79 26.85
N LYS A 199 -5.99 1.77 26.04
CA LYS A 199 -6.83 1.29 24.93
C LYS A 199 -8.17 0.69 25.36
#